data_AF-A0A3B9JZ73-F1
#
_entry.id   AF-A0A3B9JZ73-F1
#
_cell.length_a   1.000
_cell.length_b   1.000
_cell.length_c   1.000
_cell.angle_alpha   90.00
_cell.angle_beta   90.00
_cell.angle_gamma   90.00
#
_symmetry.space_group_name_H-M   'P 1'
#
loop_
_entity.id
_entity.type
_entity.pdbx_description
1 polymer ?
#
loop_
_entity_poly.entity_id
_entity_poly.type
_entity_poly.pdbx_seq_one_letter_code
_entity_poly.pdbx_strand_id
1 'polypeptide(L)'
;MPNKQTAVVAVIGLLLASAAFVIGLITGASNASVSSILDSPNELCFIDTSPDQFSEKHAETKLAGCQVIGMSKQEAMAYLENAGLTVRIASEDGESFAMTEDYSDSRINLEILVGLVVAATAW
;
A
#
# COMPACT_ATOMS: atom_id res chain seq x y z
N MET A 1 9.15 54.38 -15.21
CA MET A 1 10.00 53.29 -15.74
C MET A 1 10.79 52.73 -14.57
N PRO A 2 10.72 51.41 -14.28
CA PRO A 2 11.52 50.83 -13.21
C PRO A 2 13.01 51.01 -13.48
N ASN A 3 13.77 51.39 -12.45
CA ASN A 3 15.23 51.49 -12.48
C ASN A 3 15.82 50.07 -12.66
N LYS A 4 16.95 49.95 -13.37
CA LYS A 4 17.74 48.71 -13.52
C LYS A 4 17.92 47.96 -12.19
N GLN A 5 18.12 48.69 -11.09
CA GLN A 5 18.24 48.09 -9.75
C GLN A 5 16.94 47.42 -9.27
N THR A 6 15.78 48.01 -9.54
CA THR A 6 14.47 47.44 -9.20
C THR A 6 14.21 46.14 -9.97
N ALA A 7 14.64 46.09 -11.25
CA ALA A 7 14.53 44.88 -12.06
C ALA A 7 15.44 43.75 -11.54
N VAL A 8 16.67 44.05 -11.13
CA VAL A 8 17.61 43.05 -10.59
C VAL A 8 17.10 42.47 -9.27
N VAL A 9 16.59 43.29 -8.36
CA VAL A 9 16.03 42.84 -7.08
C VAL A 9 14.81 41.94 -7.30
N ALA A 10 13.94 42.27 -8.25
CA ALA A 10 12.78 41.45 -8.59
C ALA A 10 13.18 40.07 -9.12
N VAL A 11 14.19 39.99 -9.99
CA VAL A 11 14.67 38.72 -10.54
C VAL A 11 15.30 37.84 -9.46
N ILE A 12 16.12 38.41 -8.58
CA ILE A 12 16.74 37.68 -7.46
C ILE A 12 15.67 37.18 -6.48
N GLY A 13 14.69 38.02 -6.14
CA GLY A 13 13.59 37.64 -5.26
C GLY A 13 12.76 36.49 -5.85
N LEU A 14 12.48 36.53 -7.15
CA LEU A 14 11.74 35.46 -7.83
C LEU A 14 12.53 34.14 -7.82
N LEU A 15 13.83 34.19 -8.10
CA LEU A 15 14.70 33.01 -8.08
C LEU A 15 14.79 32.38 -6.69
N LEU A 16 14.95 33.19 -5.65
CA LEU A 16 15.02 32.70 -4.27
C LEU A 16 13.69 32.08 -3.82
N ALA A 17 12.55 32.71 -4.14
CA ALA A 17 11.24 32.14 -3.84
C ALA A 17 11.01 30.80 -4.56
N SER A 18 11.44 30.71 -5.82
CA SER A 18 11.34 29.48 -6.62
C SER A 18 12.18 28.35 -6.03
N ALA A 19 13.43 28.64 -5.66
CA ALA A 19 14.33 27.67 -5.03
C ALA A 19 13.79 27.19 -3.68
N ALA A 20 13.33 28.11 -2.83
CA ALA A 20 12.72 27.77 -1.54
C ALA A 20 11.48 26.90 -1.70
N PHE A 21 10.64 27.18 -2.70
CA PHE A 21 9.45 26.38 -2.99
C PHE A 21 9.81 24.94 -3.42
N VAL A 22 10.77 24.78 -4.34
CA VAL A 22 11.23 23.44 -4.78
C VAL A 22 11.87 22.67 -3.62
N ILE A 23 12.70 23.32 -2.80
CA ILE A 23 13.30 22.70 -1.60
C ILE A 23 12.21 22.30 -0.61
N GLY A 24 11.18 23.13 -0.40
CA GLY A 24 10.04 22.83 0.46
C GLY A 24 9.23 21.63 -0.02
N LEU A 25 9.04 21.48 -1.34
CA LEU A 25 8.38 20.31 -1.92
C LEU A 25 9.20 19.03 -1.71
N ILE A 26 10.51 19.07 -1.98
CA ILE A 26 11.39 17.89 -1.83
C ILE A 26 11.48 17.44 -0.37
N THR A 27 11.66 18.39 0.55
CA THR A 27 11.74 18.10 1.98
C THR A 27 10.39 17.65 2.54
N GLY A 28 9.28 18.27 2.14
CA GLY A 28 7.94 17.84 2.52
C GLY A 28 7.62 16.41 2.06
N ALA A 29 7.94 16.07 0.80
CA ALA A 29 7.73 14.73 0.25
C ALA A 29 8.57 13.66 0.98
N SER A 30 9.79 14.01 1.40
CA SER A 30 10.67 13.08 2.13
C SER A 30 10.23 12.83 3.58
N ASN A 31 9.53 13.79 4.20
CA ASN A 31 9.01 13.66 5.57
C ASN A 31 7.59 13.09 5.63
N ALA A 32 6.91 12.96 4.49
CA ALA A 32 5.74 12.11 4.36
C ALA A 32 6.20 10.64 4.35
N SER A 33 6.77 10.20 5.46
CA SER A 33 7.06 8.79 5.72
C SER A 33 5.73 8.06 5.84
N VAL A 34 5.18 7.64 4.71
CA VAL A 34 4.25 6.52 4.67
C VAL A 34 4.95 5.38 5.41
N SER A 35 4.24 4.78 6.36
CA SER A 35 4.67 3.60 7.13
C SER A 35 5.63 2.75 6.32
N SER A 36 6.79 2.41 6.90
CA SER A 36 7.80 1.55 6.26
C SER A 36 7.09 0.45 5.48
N ILE A 37 7.24 0.46 4.16
CA ILE A 37 6.69 -0.59 3.30
C ILE A 37 7.31 -1.90 3.82
N LEU A 38 6.46 -2.88 4.17
CA LEU A 38 6.97 -4.19 4.52
C LEU A 38 7.32 -4.89 3.21
N ASP A 39 8.61 -4.97 2.87
CA ASP A 39 9.06 -5.75 1.71
C ASP A 39 9.10 -7.26 2.02
N SER A 40 8.71 -7.67 3.24
CA SER A 40 8.74 -9.04 3.72
C SER A 40 7.46 -9.41 4.49
N PRO A 41 7.04 -10.69 4.45
CA PRO A 41 5.92 -11.20 5.23
C PRO A 41 6.01 -10.87 6.72
N ASN A 42 4.88 -10.53 7.34
CA ASN A 42 4.80 -10.29 8.77
C ASN A 42 4.97 -11.60 9.57
N GLU A 43 6.07 -11.70 10.30
CA GLU A 43 6.42 -12.87 11.13
C GLU A 43 5.52 -13.04 12.37
N LEU A 44 4.76 -12.01 12.75
CA LEU A 44 3.88 -12.02 13.94
C LEU A 44 2.49 -12.63 13.66
N CYS A 45 2.33 -13.27 12.50
CA CYS A 45 1.11 -13.95 12.11
C CYS A 45 1.18 -15.44 12.48
N PHE A 46 0.10 -15.96 13.05
CA PHE A 46 0.00 -17.33 13.52
C PHE A 46 -1.21 -18.02 12.87
N ILE A 47 -1.08 -19.32 12.63
CA ILE A 47 -2.19 -20.12 12.10
C ILE A 47 -3.34 -20.15 13.09
N ASP A 48 -4.55 -19.95 12.59
CA ASP A 48 -5.77 -20.06 13.38
C ASP A 48 -6.11 -21.54 13.60
N THR A 49 -5.91 -22.02 14.82
CA THR A 49 -6.16 -23.41 15.21
C THR A 49 -7.56 -23.63 15.79
N SER A 50 -8.48 -22.67 15.63
CA SER A 50 -9.85 -22.82 16.11
C SER A 50 -10.53 -24.03 15.43
N PRO A 51 -11.32 -24.84 16.15
CA PRO A 51 -12.10 -25.91 15.55
C PRO A 51 -13.16 -25.41 14.54
N ASP A 52 -13.46 -24.10 14.54
CA ASP A 52 -14.43 -23.47 13.64
C ASP A 52 -13.86 -23.14 12.25
N GLN A 53 -12.59 -23.50 11.96
CA GLN A 53 -12.06 -23.36 10.60
C GLN A 53 -12.76 -24.31 9.63
N PHE A 54 -13.18 -23.76 8.49
CA PHE A 54 -13.85 -24.51 7.43
C PHE A 54 -12.99 -25.65 6.87
N SER A 55 -11.68 -25.41 6.75
CA SER A 55 -10.70 -26.40 6.31
C SER A 55 -9.29 -26.01 6.78
N GLU A 56 -8.35 -26.97 6.75
CA GLU A 56 -6.92 -26.70 6.95
C GLU A 56 -6.40 -25.70 5.92
N LYS A 57 -6.85 -25.83 4.66
CA LYS A 57 -6.46 -24.93 3.58
C LYS A 57 -6.94 -23.49 3.83
N HIS A 58 -8.13 -23.31 4.38
CA HIS A 58 -8.64 -21.99 4.77
C HIS A 58 -7.79 -21.34 5.86
N ALA A 59 -7.35 -22.12 6.85
CA ALA A 59 -6.48 -21.64 7.91
C ALA A 59 -5.10 -21.20 7.37
N GLU A 60 -4.52 -21.95 6.43
CA GLU A 60 -3.30 -21.57 5.72
C GLU A 60 -3.50 -20.28 4.90
N THR A 61 -4.61 -20.16 4.18
CA THR A 61 -4.92 -18.97 3.37
C THR A 61 -5.11 -17.73 4.26
N LYS A 62 -5.75 -17.88 5.42
CA LYS A 62 -5.84 -16.80 6.43
C LYS A 62 -4.47 -16.37 6.95
N LEU A 63 -3.59 -17.33 7.24
CA LEU A 63 -2.22 -17.05 7.67
C LEU A 63 -1.46 -16.25 6.61
N ALA A 64 -1.50 -16.70 5.35
CA ALA A 64 -0.88 -16.00 4.24
C ALA A 64 -1.44 -14.58 4.05
N GLY A 65 -2.74 -14.39 4.29
CA GLY A 65 -3.37 -13.07 4.30
C GLY A 65 -2.87 -12.14 5.37
N CYS A 66 -2.75 -12.62 6.61
CA CYS A 66 -2.18 -11.84 7.72
C CYS A 66 -0.74 -11.39 7.39
N GLN A 67 0.04 -12.29 6.78
CA GLN A 67 1.45 -12.06 6.47
C GLN A 67 1.68 -10.94 5.47
N VAL A 68 0.74 -10.68 4.55
CA VAL A 68 0.90 -9.65 3.53
C VAL A 68 0.40 -8.26 3.91
N ILE A 69 -0.21 -8.11 5.09
CA ILE A 69 -0.67 -6.80 5.57
C ILE A 69 0.52 -5.85 5.70
N GLY A 70 0.44 -4.67 5.08
CA GLY A 70 1.50 -3.67 5.03
C GLY A 70 2.51 -3.86 3.89
N MET A 71 2.44 -4.97 3.15
CA MET A 71 3.25 -5.16 1.95
C MET A 71 2.74 -4.30 0.79
N SER A 72 3.62 -4.03 -0.19
CA SER A 72 3.19 -3.44 -1.44
C SER A 72 2.27 -4.39 -2.21
N LYS A 73 1.36 -3.84 -3.02
CA LYS A 73 0.46 -4.65 -3.88
C LYS A 73 1.23 -5.67 -4.71
N GLN A 74 2.36 -5.27 -5.29
CA GLN A 74 3.15 -6.14 -6.16
C GLN A 74 3.78 -7.31 -5.40
N GLU A 75 4.40 -7.04 -4.26
CA GLU A 75 5.07 -8.08 -3.46
C GLU A 75 4.07 -9.01 -2.79
N ALA A 76 2.95 -8.46 -2.30
CA ALA A 76 1.87 -9.25 -1.74
C ALA A 76 1.29 -10.22 -2.77
N MET A 77 1.00 -9.75 -3.99
CA MET A 77 0.51 -10.61 -5.07
C MET A 77 1.52 -11.70 -5.40
N ALA A 78 2.79 -11.36 -5.58
CA ALA A 78 3.83 -12.34 -5.87
C ALA A 78 3.96 -13.39 -4.75
N TYR A 79 3.92 -12.98 -3.48
CA TYR A 79 3.96 -13.88 -2.33
C TYR A 79 2.80 -14.88 -2.33
N LEU A 80 1.57 -14.38 -2.51
CA LEU A 80 0.36 -15.19 -2.46
C LEU A 80 0.23 -16.13 -3.67
N GLU A 81 0.56 -15.65 -4.87
CA GLU A 81 0.56 -16.47 -6.08
C GLU A 81 1.61 -17.59 -6.01
N ASN A 82 2.80 -17.30 -5.45
CA ASN A 82 3.82 -18.32 -5.20
C ASN A 82 3.36 -19.36 -4.16
N ALA A 83 2.47 -19.00 -3.24
CA ALA A 83 1.81 -19.92 -2.32
C ALA A 83 0.64 -20.71 -2.96
N GLY A 84 0.40 -20.52 -4.27
CA GLY A 84 -0.66 -21.18 -5.03
C GLY A 84 -2.06 -20.65 -4.73
N LEU A 85 -2.17 -19.43 -4.20
CA LEU A 85 -3.44 -18.79 -3.88
C LEU A 85 -3.94 -17.93 -5.05
N THR A 86 -5.26 -17.87 -5.21
CA THR A 86 -5.92 -16.97 -6.14
C THR A 86 -6.17 -15.62 -5.47
N VAL A 87 -5.59 -14.56 -6.02
CA VAL A 87 -5.73 -13.20 -5.46
C VAL A 87 -6.78 -12.40 -6.22
N ARG A 88 -7.64 -11.68 -5.49
CA ARG A 88 -8.57 -10.68 -6.03
C ARG A 88 -8.39 -9.36 -5.29
N ILE A 89 -8.59 -8.26 -5.98
CA ILE A 89 -8.67 -6.94 -5.34
C ILE A 89 -10.14 -6.66 -5.02
N ALA A 90 -10.48 -6.59 -3.74
CA ALA A 90 -11.82 -6.26 -3.27
C ALA A 90 -12.05 -4.74 -3.22
N SER A 91 -11.00 -3.98 -2.91
CA SER A 91 -11.04 -2.52 -2.88
C SER A 91 -9.66 -1.96 -3.23
N GLU A 92 -9.62 -0.86 -3.97
CA GLU A 92 -8.39 -0.12 -4.26
C GLU A 92 -8.64 1.39 -4.11
N ASP A 93 -7.86 2.03 -3.24
CA ASP A 93 -7.93 3.46 -2.96
C ASP A 93 -9.33 3.97 -2.56
N GLY A 94 -10.09 3.12 -1.88
CA GLY A 94 -11.45 3.41 -1.42
C GLY A 94 -12.56 3.07 -2.42
N GLU A 95 -12.22 2.57 -3.60
CA GLU A 95 -13.19 2.06 -4.57
C GLU A 95 -13.34 0.54 -4.43
N SER A 96 -14.53 0.09 -4.02
CA SER A 96 -14.84 -1.34 -3.93
C SER A 96 -15.23 -1.94 -5.28
N PHE A 97 -14.73 -3.14 -5.56
CA PHE A 97 -15.08 -3.90 -6.75
C PHE A 97 -16.22 -4.88 -6.46
N ALA A 98 -17.10 -5.08 -7.44
CA ALA A 98 -18.17 -6.06 -7.31
C ALA A 98 -17.60 -7.49 -7.28
N MET A 99 -18.04 -8.29 -6.31
CA MET A 99 -17.59 -9.67 -6.12
C MET A 99 -18.79 -10.61 -5.98
N THR A 100 -18.59 -11.86 -6.36
CA THR A 100 -19.51 -12.97 -6.12
C THR A 100 -19.15 -13.63 -4.79
N GLU A 101 -20.17 -14.07 -4.04
CA GLU A 101 -20.01 -14.70 -2.72
C GLU A 101 -19.70 -16.21 -2.78
N ASP A 102 -19.21 -16.71 -3.91
CA ASP A 102 -18.82 -18.11 -4.07
C ASP A 102 -17.60 -18.44 -3.21
N TYR A 103 -17.70 -19.43 -2.32
CA TYR A 103 -16.63 -19.77 -1.38
C TYR A 103 -15.50 -20.58 -2.05
N SER A 104 -14.24 -20.28 -1.71
CA SER A 104 -13.04 -21.01 -2.11
C SER A 104 -11.94 -20.92 -1.04
N ASP A 105 -11.53 -22.08 -0.50
CA ASP A 105 -10.44 -22.17 0.49
C ASP A 105 -9.08 -21.64 0.00
N SER A 106 -8.91 -21.48 -1.31
CA SER A 106 -7.64 -21.10 -1.97
C SER A 106 -7.64 -19.66 -2.50
N ARG A 107 -8.60 -18.84 -2.06
CA ARG A 107 -8.79 -17.49 -2.57
C ARG A 107 -8.67 -16.44 -1.48
N ILE A 108 -8.04 -15.34 -1.84
CA ILE A 108 -7.83 -14.21 -0.96
C ILE A 108 -8.20 -12.90 -1.65
N ASN A 109 -8.94 -12.08 -0.92
CA ASN A 109 -9.42 -10.79 -1.34
C ASN A 109 -8.62 -9.71 -0.60
N LEU A 110 -7.91 -8.86 -1.34
CA LEU A 110 -7.07 -7.79 -0.81
C LEU A 110 -7.77 -6.44 -0.90
N GLU A 111 -7.57 -5.62 0.12
CA GLU A 111 -7.89 -4.19 0.09
C GLU A 111 -6.59 -3.40 0.05
N ILE A 112 -6.49 -2.51 -0.94
CA ILE A 112 -5.30 -1.72 -1.23
C ILE A 112 -5.58 -0.25 -0.96
N LEU A 113 -4.66 0.43 -0.26
CA LEU A 113 -4.69 1.87 -0.05
C LEU A 113 -3.30 2.45 -0.23
N VAL A 114 -3.17 3.43 -1.14
CA VAL A 114 -1.89 4.07 -1.52
C VAL A 114 -0.84 3.02 -1.88
N GLY A 115 -1.25 1.98 -2.63
CA GLY A 115 -0.38 0.89 -3.09
C GLY A 115 0.01 -0.14 -2.03
N LEU A 116 -0.50 -0.05 -0.80
CA LEU A 116 -0.23 -0.98 0.29
C LEU A 116 -1.45 -1.84 0.63
N VAL A 117 -1.22 -3.09 1.01
CA VAL A 117 -2.27 -3.97 1.53
C VAL A 117 -2.66 -3.51 2.93
N VAL A 118 -3.92 -3.14 3.12
CA VAL A 118 -4.47 -2.72 4.42
C VAL A 118 -5.41 -3.75 5.03
N ALA A 119 -5.98 -4.63 4.21
CA ALA A 119 -6.75 -5.79 4.67
C ALA A 119 -6.61 -6.96 3.68
N ALA A 120 -6.76 -8.17 4.20
CA ALA A 120 -6.74 -9.40 3.43
C ALA A 120 -7.74 -10.38 4.05
N THR A 121 -8.68 -10.89 3.24
CA THR A 121 -9.73 -11.79 3.69
C THR A 121 -9.72 -13.07 2.87
N ALA A 122 -9.65 -14.22 3.55
CA ALA A 122 -9.80 -15.52 2.91
C ALA A 122 -11.29 -15.79 2.70
N TRP A 123 -11.70 -16.07 1.45
CA TRP A 123 -13.09 -16.30 1.05
C TRP A 123 -13.24 -17.31 -0.06
#